data_AF-A0A7T0PX35-F1
#
_entry.id   AF-A0A7T0PX35-F1
#
_cell.length_a   1.000
_cell.length_b   1.000
_cell.length_c   1.000
_cell.angle_alpha   90.00
_cell.angle_beta   90.00
_cell.angle_gamma   90.00
#
_symmetry.space_group_name_H-M   'P 1'
#
loop_
_entity.id
_entity.type
_entity.pdbx_description
1 polymer ?
#
loop_
_entity_poly.entity_id
_entity_poly.type
_entity_poly.pdbx_seq_one_letter_code
_entity_poly.pdbx_strand_id
1 'polypeptide(L)' 'MISLHIGAARTSIEQAVALVPALVPDTWTGGASESCQRNLDEARALLVTVETLLDEAASALAAVSCEDTLVCWGTP' A
#
# COMPACT_ATOMS: atom_id res chain seq x y z
N MET A 1 -13.04 12.85 -6.19
CA MET A 1 -13.48 11.44 -6.30
C MET A 1 -12.29 10.49 -6.27
N ILE A 2 -11.28 10.65 -7.13
CA ILE A 2 -10.06 9.82 -7.14
C ILE A 2 -9.32 9.83 -5.78
N SER A 3 -9.20 11.00 -5.14
CA SER A 3 -8.61 11.13 -3.79
C SER A 3 -9.31 10.28 -2.73
N LEU A 4 -10.65 10.20 -2.77
CA LEU A 4 -11.44 9.37 -1.86
C LEU A 4 -11.17 7.87 -2.08
N HIS A 5 -11.04 7.45 -3.34
CA HIS A 5 -10.72 6.06 -3.68
C HIS A 5 -9.31 5.66 -3.28
N ILE A 6 -8.32 6.56 -3.43
CA ILE A 6 -6.94 6.34 -2.95
C ILE A 6 -6.94 6.20 -1.42
N GLY A 7 -7.66 7.08 -0.71
CA GLY A 7 -7.80 6.98 0.75
C GLY A 7 -8.43 5.66 1.19
N ALA A 8 -9.50 5.22 0.53
CA ALA A 8 -10.13 3.92 0.81
C ALA A 8 -9.19 2.74 0.54
N ALA A 9 -8.44 2.79 -0.56
CA ALA A 9 -7.46 1.76 -0.90
C ALA A 9 -6.35 1.68 0.15
N ARG A 10 -5.89 2.82 0.69
CA ARG A 10 -4.90 2.86 1.77
C ARG A 10 -5.41 2.18 3.04
N THR A 11 -6.64 2.50 3.46
CA THR A 11 -7.29 1.83 4.60
C THR A 11 -7.41 0.32 4.39
N SER A 12 -7.74 -0.14 3.17
CA SER A 12 -7.80 -1.57 2.87
C SER A 12 -6.44 -2.26 2.96
N ILE A 13 -5.35 -1.60 2.56
CA ILE A 13 -3.99 -2.14 2.69
C ILE A 13 -3.57 -2.20 4.16
N GLU A 14 -3.83 -1.16 4.95
CA GLU A 14 -3.55 -1.16 6.40
C GLU A 14 -4.26 -2.32 7.10
N GLN A 15 -5.53 -2.57 6.75
CA GLN A 15 -6.28 -3.72 7.25
C GLN A 15 -5.68 -5.05 6.77
N ALA A 16 -5.29 -5.15 5.49
CA ALA A 16 -4.65 -6.35 4.96
C ALA A 16 -3.33 -6.66 5.69
N VAL A 17 -2.50 -5.65 5.95
CA VAL A 17 -1.24 -5.79 6.70
C VAL A 17 -1.50 -6.26 8.14
N ALA A 18 -2.56 -5.76 8.78
CA ALA A 18 -2.94 -6.18 10.13
C ALA A 18 -3.48 -7.62 10.20
N LEU A 19 -4.10 -8.10 9.12
CA LEU A 19 -4.69 -9.44 9.03
C LEU A 19 -3.69 -10.51 8.58
N VAL A 20 -2.69 -10.14 7.77
CA VAL A 20 -1.67 -11.09 7.29
C VAL A 20 -0.65 -11.34 8.40
N PRO A 21 -0.52 -12.57 8.90
CA PRO A 21 0.46 -12.90 9.92
C PRO A 21 1.88 -12.67 9.42
N ALA A 22 2.74 -12.17 10.31
CA ALA A 22 4.16 -12.03 10.01
C ALA A 22 4.90 -13.37 9.96
N LEU A 23 4.43 -14.34 10.74
CA LEU A 23 5.07 -15.61 10.96
C LEU A 23 4.03 -16.72 10.97
N VAL A 24 4.39 -17.87 10.42
CA VAL A 24 3.69 -19.12 10.70
C VAL A 24 3.87 -19.48 12.19
N PRO A 25 2.91 -20.18 12.83
CA PRO A 25 3.06 -20.60 14.21
C PRO A 25 4.31 -21.46 14.42
N ASP A 26 5.04 -21.25 15.51
CA ASP A 26 6.28 -21.99 15.83
C ASP A 26 6.06 -23.52 15.99
N THR A 27 4.81 -23.93 16.20
CA THR A 27 4.43 -25.35 16.27
C THR A 27 4.38 -26.04 14.91
N TRP A 28 4.42 -25.28 13.81
CA TRP A 28 4.39 -25.78 12.43
C TRP A 28 5.82 -25.96 11.94
N THR A 29 6.17 -27.20 11.58
CA THR A 29 7.53 -27.56 11.14
C THR A 29 7.53 -28.31 9.81
N GLY A 30 8.66 -28.25 9.11
CA GLY A 30 8.89 -28.92 7.83
C GLY A 30 8.67 -28.03 6.61
N GLY A 31 8.89 -28.59 5.41
CA GLY A 31 8.92 -27.83 4.16
C GLY A 31 7.59 -27.14 3.80
N ALA A 32 6.46 -27.66 4.27
CA ALA A 32 5.17 -27.00 4.10
C ALA A 32 5.07 -25.69 4.88
N SER A 33 5.59 -25.66 6.12
CA SER A 33 5.64 -24.47 6.97
C SER A 33 6.59 -23.42 6.40
N GLU A 34 7.75 -23.84 5.91
CA GLU A 34 8.69 -22.95 5.20
C GLU A 34 8.07 -22.35 3.94
N SER A 35 7.34 -23.15 3.16
CA SER A 35 6.66 -22.65 1.97
C SER A 35 5.52 -21.69 2.31
N CYS A 36 4.80 -21.95 3.39
CA CYS A 36 3.78 -21.03 3.89
C CYS A 36 4.41 -19.71 4.35
N GLN A 37 5.53 -19.76 5.06
CA GLN A 37 6.29 -18.58 5.46
C GLN A 37 6.73 -17.75 4.24
N ARG A 38 7.30 -18.40 3.20
CA ARG A 38 7.66 -17.70 1.95
C ARG A 38 6.48 -17.01 1.30
N ASN A 39 5.33 -17.68 1.23
CA ASN A 39 4.12 -17.09 0.65
C ASN A 39 3.61 -15.89 1.48
N LEU A 40 3.73 -15.94 2.82
CA LEU A 40 3.42 -14.81 3.69
C LEU A 40 4.39 -13.64 3.44
N ASP A 41 5.68 -13.91 3.35
CA ASP A 41 6.70 -12.89 3.08
C ASP A 41 6.46 -12.21 1.72
N GLU A 42 6.15 -12.99 0.68
CA GLU A 42 5.79 -12.48 -0.65
C GLU A 42 4.50 -11.63 -0.60
N ALA A 43 3.46 -12.10 0.08
CA ALA A 43 2.22 -11.35 0.24
C ALA A 43 2.47 -10.00 0.94
N ARG A 44 3.32 -9.97 1.97
CA ARG A 44 3.68 -8.73 2.68
C ARG A 44 4.49 -7.79 1.80
N ALA A 45 5.42 -8.31 0.99
CA ALA A 45 6.18 -7.52 0.03
C ALA A 45 5.27 -6.90 -1.04
N LEU A 46 4.26 -7.63 -1.52
CA LEU A 46 3.26 -7.10 -2.43
C LEU A 46 2.46 -5.97 -1.79
N LEU A 47 2.00 -6.12 -0.54
CA LEU A 47 1.26 -5.06 0.15
C LEU A 47 2.06 -3.75 0.28
N VAL A 48 3.35 -3.83 0.61
CA VAL A 48 4.27 -2.67 0.64
C VAL A 48 4.41 -2.04 -0.75
N THR A 49 4.48 -2.86 -1.79
CA THR A 49 4.57 -2.38 -3.18
C THR A 49 3.30 -1.62 -3.58
N VAL A 50 2.12 -2.14 -3.23
CA VAL A 50 0.85 -1.47 -3.51
C VAL A 50 0.74 -0.15 -2.74
N GLU A 51 1.19 -0.08 -1.49
CA GLU A 51 1.24 1.18 -0.73
C GLU A 51 2.08 2.24 -1.46
N THR A 52 3.26 1.84 -1.96
CA THR A 52 4.13 2.74 -2.75
C THR A 52 3.42 3.26 -4.00
N LEU A 53 2.71 2.39 -4.72
CA LEU A 53 1.94 2.80 -5.91
C LEU A 53 0.79 3.77 -5.57
N LEU A 54 0.16 3.61 -4.39
CA LEU A 54 -0.86 4.56 -3.93
C LEU A 54 -0.25 5.93 -3.60
N ASP A 55 0.95 5.97 -3.01
CA ASP A 55 1.66 7.22 -2.74
C ASP A 55 2.06 7.94 -4.04
N GLU A 56 2.50 7.19 -5.06
CA GLU A 56 2.75 7.72 -6.40
C GLU A 56 1.48 8.27 -7.04
N ALA A 57 0.36 7.53 -6.96
CA ALA A 57 -0.93 7.98 -7.49
C ALA A 57 -1.44 9.25 -6.77
N ALA A 58 -1.27 9.33 -5.44
CA ALA A 58 -1.62 10.51 -4.66
C ALA A 58 -0.78 11.73 -5.07
N SER A 59 0.52 11.53 -5.28
CA SER A 59 1.45 12.57 -5.72
C SER A 59 1.12 13.07 -7.13
N ALA A 60 0.81 12.17 -8.06
CA ALA A 60 0.38 12.52 -9.41
C ALA A 60 -0.94 13.30 -9.40
N LEU A 61 -1.90 12.89 -8.57
CA LEU A 61 -3.16 13.61 -8.40
C LEU A 61 -2.94 15.02 -7.83
N ALA A 62 -2.04 15.16 -6.85
CA ALA A 62 -1.70 16.46 -6.28
C ALA A 62 -1.05 17.39 -7.31
N ALA A 63 -0.17 16.86 -8.17
CA ALA A 63 0.45 17.62 -9.25
C ALA A 63 -0.61 18.16 -10.24
N VAL A 64 -1.54 17.32 -10.69
CA VAL A 64 -2.63 17.74 -11.59
C VAL A 64 -3.57 18.74 -10.92
N SER A 65 -3.91 18.53 -9.65
CA SER A 65 -4.78 19.44 -8.89
C SER A 65 -4.16 20.83 -8.70
N CYS A 66 -2.84 20.94 -8.66
CA CYS A 66 -2.12 22.21 -8.56
C CYS A 66 -2.03 22.92 -9.93
N GLU A 67 -2.11 22.18 -11.04
CA GLU A 67 -2.13 22.74 -12.39
C GLU A 67 -3.51 23.30 -12.78
N ASP A 68 -4.59 22.70 -12.27
CA ASP A 68 -5.99 23.11 -12.56
C ASP A 68 -6.49 24.29 -11.68
N THR A 69 -5.69 24.74 -10.72
CA THR A 69 -5.99 25.94 -9.93
C THR A 69 -4.94 27.03 -10.20
N LEU A 70 -5.39 28.17 -10.74
CA LEU A 70 -4.65 29.44 -10.92
C LEU A 70 -4.08 30.04 -9.61
N VAL A 71 -3.93 29.25 -8.54
CA VAL A 71 -3.54 29.62 -7.17
C VAL A 71 -2.12 29.13 -6.83
N CYS A 72 -1.56 28.15 -7.55
CA CYS A 72 -0.21 27.66 -7.28
C CYS A 72 0.91 28.61 -7.78
N TRP A 73 0.60 29.59 -8.62
CA TRP A 73 1.55 30.61 -9.07
C TRP A 73 1.30 31.93 -8.36
N GLY A 74 1.60 31.96 -7.07
CA GLY A 74 2.04 33.22 -6.46
C GLY A 74 3.34 33.62 -7.14
N THR A 75 3.26 34.52 -8.13
CA THR A 75 4.41 35.34 -8.53
C THR A 75 4.93 36.10 -7.29
N PRO A 76 6.25 36.33 -7.17
CA PRO A 76 6.86 36.98 -6.01
C PRO A 76 6.27 38.36 -5.69
#